data_AF-A0A653YP25-F1
#
_entry.id   AF-A0A653YP25-F1
#
_cell.length_a   1.000
_cell.length_b   1.000
_cell.length_c   1.000
_cell.angle_alpha   90.00
_cell.angle_beta   90.00
_cell.angle_gamma   90.00
#
_symmetry.space_group_name_H-M   'P 1'
#
loop_
_entity.id
_entity.type
_entity.pdbx_description
1 polymer ?
#
loop_
_entity_poly.entity_id
_entity_poly.type
_entity_poly.pdbx_seq_one_letter_code
_entity_poly.pdbx_strand_id
1 'polypeptide(L)'
;MMKKIIFTISVLVSGAAYSQVGIDTETPKATLDVTGKPSDLTKADGIIAPRLKGSELKAKDALYTADQKASLVYVTEALASADITSKTINVTSIGYFYFDGNIWQKLTTGSNGADGNDWTILGNIGTTAGTNFIGTTDAVDFVVKTNNTERERTYTTVNSNNEIKKIAGGDLNLNEITIGRGKGNSITNTVVGNNGLVLNTTGSYNTGMGGNVLSNNTEGSGNVAVGLSSMKDNTTGVNNVALGQEALFKNTTGYANVAIGKSALSNPSGNLNTNGNNNVAIGFNAGRQLNNGSNNIVIGSSQNLASDTDNNQLNIGGAIFGTGLTGSAAAPAGNIGIGTTTPSTKLEINNGTTNGAIKIVDGTQGDGKVLMSDANGLGTWQTPASIKPTVLGVFPTTDILVKSDGGTTPKYAEIYIDLSPGKWIVNSGATIYAGIANARYIEHLYLSSSQTAVEQVGFTHLGPAGNNVTVADVINSGSDINDSNSTQNFISGSSVISVTAPTRIYLLFQNKNTNYWSFPTRAWENYFYAIPVN
;
A
#
# COMPACT_ATOMS: atom_id res chain seq x y z
N MET A 1 118.07 -32.51 17.83
CA MET A 1 117.13 -32.53 18.98
C MET A 1 116.23 -33.75 18.86
N MET A 2 116.21 -34.59 19.90
CA MET A 2 115.17 -35.54 20.38
C MET A 2 113.98 -35.86 19.46
N LYS A 3 113.79 -37.10 18.93
CA LYS A 3 113.26 -38.35 19.57
C LYS A 3 111.82 -38.18 20.12
N LYS A 4 110.82 -39.06 19.87
CA LYS A 4 110.76 -40.55 19.83
C LYS A 4 109.73 -41.01 18.74
N ILE A 5 109.94 -42.04 17.89
CA ILE A 5 109.83 -43.53 18.04
C ILE A 5 108.45 -44.05 18.52
N ILE A 6 108.04 -45.20 17.94
CA ILE A 6 106.92 -46.14 18.24
C ILE A 6 105.69 -45.89 17.31
N PHE A 7 105.23 -46.83 16.46
CA PHE A 7 105.75 -48.16 16.03
C PHE A 7 105.16 -48.61 14.65
N THR A 8 105.54 -49.80 14.14
CA THR A 8 104.89 -50.49 12.99
C THR A 8 104.42 -51.88 13.43
N ILE A 9 103.17 -52.27 13.14
CA ILE A 9 102.76 -53.69 13.17
C ILE A 9 101.99 -54.02 11.89
N SER A 10 102.60 -54.83 11.05
CA SER A 10 101.94 -55.54 9.96
C SER A 10 101.47 -56.89 10.49
N VAL A 11 100.16 -57.10 10.59
CA VAL A 11 99.57 -58.42 10.88
C VAL A 11 98.85 -58.92 9.63
N LEU A 12 99.46 -59.93 9.00
CA LEU A 12 98.79 -60.80 8.04
C LEU A 12 97.87 -61.74 8.81
N VAL A 13 96.59 -61.35 8.95
CA VAL A 13 95.50 -62.28 9.27
C VAL A 13 94.51 -62.25 8.12
N SER A 14 94.48 -63.35 7.38
CA SER A 14 93.44 -63.64 6.40
C SER A 14 92.15 -64.05 7.12
N GLY A 15 91.48 -63.06 7.72
CA GLY A 15 90.09 -63.15 8.16
C GLY A 15 89.27 -62.17 7.32
N ALA A 16 88.03 -62.53 6.96
CA ALA A 16 87.19 -61.66 6.13
C ALA A 16 86.98 -60.30 6.81
N ALA A 17 87.60 -59.26 6.26
CA ALA A 17 87.42 -57.90 6.75
C ALA A 17 86.03 -57.42 6.35
N TYR A 18 85.09 -57.45 7.30
CA TYR A 18 83.78 -56.85 7.12
C TYR A 18 83.96 -55.36 6.80
N SER A 19 83.27 -54.87 5.77
CA SER A 19 83.48 -53.54 5.18
C SER A 19 82.89 -52.39 6.02
N GLN A 20 82.85 -52.55 7.35
CA GLN A 20 82.23 -51.63 8.30
C GLN A 20 83.30 -51.07 9.23
N VAL A 21 83.41 -49.74 9.27
CA VAL A 21 84.34 -49.03 10.16
C VAL A 21 83.57 -48.58 11.39
N GLY A 22 83.89 -49.16 12.55
CA GLY A 22 83.42 -48.69 13.85
C GLY A 22 84.39 -47.68 14.46
N ILE A 23 83.87 -46.56 14.95
CA ILE A 23 84.59 -45.63 15.83
C ILE A 23 83.86 -45.63 17.18
N ASP A 24 84.59 -45.96 18.24
CA ASP A 24 84.07 -46.17 19.61
C ASP A 24 82.95 -47.25 19.72
N THR A 25 82.89 -48.19 18.75
CA THR A 25 82.05 -49.39 18.82
C THR A 25 82.76 -50.61 18.23
N GLU A 26 82.66 -51.75 18.92
CA GLU A 26 83.18 -53.06 18.47
C GLU A 26 82.18 -53.81 17.56
N THR A 27 80.94 -53.31 17.44
CA THR A 27 79.86 -53.93 16.64
C THR A 27 79.18 -52.90 15.73
N PRO A 28 79.89 -52.37 14.71
CA PRO A 28 79.36 -51.34 13.83
C PRO A 28 78.14 -51.83 13.04
N LYS A 29 77.08 -51.03 13.01
CA LYS A 29 75.80 -51.34 12.36
C LYS A 29 75.64 -50.72 10.96
N ALA A 30 76.61 -49.93 10.52
CA ALA A 30 76.67 -49.28 9.22
C ALA A 30 78.10 -49.34 8.64
N THR A 31 78.27 -48.98 7.35
CA THR A 31 79.59 -48.92 6.69
C THR A 31 80.57 -48.00 7.40
N LEU A 32 80.05 -46.93 8.02
CA LEU A 32 80.73 -46.14 9.04
C LEU A 32 79.73 -45.95 10.20
N ASP A 33 80.10 -46.40 11.39
CA ASP A 33 79.31 -46.25 12.62
C ASP A 33 80.16 -45.52 13.66
N VAL A 34 79.67 -44.40 14.18
CA VAL A 34 80.36 -43.53 15.13
C VAL A 34 79.50 -43.41 16.38
N THR A 35 79.83 -44.20 17.40
CA THR A 35 79.07 -44.24 18.65
C THR A 35 79.57 -43.16 19.60
N GLY A 36 78.69 -42.20 19.93
CA GLY A 36 78.99 -41.14 20.90
C GLY A 36 79.02 -41.63 22.35
N LYS A 37 79.57 -40.80 23.24
CA LYS A 37 79.65 -41.00 24.69
C LYS A 37 78.85 -39.92 25.43
N PRO A 38 77.50 -39.89 25.28
CA PRO A 38 76.66 -38.76 25.71
C PRO A 38 76.62 -38.51 27.22
N SER A 39 77.17 -39.40 28.04
CA SER A 39 77.31 -39.25 29.49
C SER A 39 78.68 -38.72 29.95
N ASP A 40 79.70 -38.68 29.09
CA ASP A 40 81.02 -38.12 29.41
C ASP A 40 81.09 -36.65 29.00
N LEU A 41 80.74 -35.77 29.93
CA LEU A 41 80.74 -34.30 29.73
C LEU A 41 82.14 -33.70 29.47
N THR A 42 83.21 -34.51 29.47
CA THR A 42 84.57 -34.08 29.08
C THR A 42 84.89 -34.35 27.61
N LYS A 43 83.98 -34.98 26.86
CA LYS A 43 84.12 -35.31 25.44
C LYS A 43 83.08 -34.57 24.59
N ALA A 44 83.41 -34.35 23.33
CA ALA A 44 82.49 -33.84 22.33
C ALA A 44 82.16 -34.97 21.35
N ASP A 45 80.87 -35.25 21.17
CA ASP A 45 80.37 -36.22 20.20
C ASP A 45 80.15 -35.57 18.82
N GLY A 46 80.34 -36.35 17.76
CA GLY A 46 80.01 -35.98 16.39
C GLY A 46 81.13 -36.17 15.37
N ILE A 47 80.86 -35.81 14.12
CA ILE A 47 81.82 -35.88 13.01
C ILE A 47 82.13 -34.46 12.53
N ILE A 48 83.41 -34.08 12.53
CA ILE A 48 83.85 -32.82 11.94
C ILE A 48 84.01 -33.02 10.44
N ALA A 49 83.09 -32.46 9.64
CA ALA A 49 83.22 -32.47 8.19
C ALA A 49 84.47 -31.69 7.71
N PRO A 50 85.06 -32.04 6.54
CA PRO A 50 86.15 -31.28 5.95
C PRO A 50 85.81 -29.79 5.82
N ARG A 51 86.71 -28.94 6.31
CA ARG A 51 86.58 -27.48 6.28
C ARG A 51 87.32 -26.90 5.08
N LEU A 52 86.64 -26.10 4.27
CA LEU A 52 87.17 -25.51 3.03
C LEU A 52 86.66 -24.07 2.89
N LYS A 53 87.45 -23.17 2.32
CA LYS A 53 86.92 -21.91 1.79
C LYS A 53 86.09 -22.18 0.54
N GLY A 54 85.12 -21.31 0.22
CA GLY A 54 84.36 -21.40 -1.03
C GLY A 54 85.25 -21.40 -2.28
N SER A 55 86.38 -20.67 -2.25
CA SER A 55 87.38 -20.64 -3.32
C SER A 55 88.18 -21.95 -3.43
N GLU A 56 88.48 -22.61 -2.31
CA GLU A 56 89.12 -23.93 -2.28
C GLU A 56 88.18 -25.05 -2.73
N LEU A 57 86.87 -24.89 -2.49
CA LEU A 57 85.83 -25.78 -2.98
C LEU A 57 85.66 -25.64 -4.51
N LYS A 58 85.54 -24.40 -5.00
CA LYS A 58 85.56 -24.04 -6.43
C LYS A 58 86.77 -24.62 -7.15
N ALA A 59 87.97 -24.48 -6.58
CA ALA A 59 89.21 -25.00 -7.17
C ALA A 59 89.19 -26.53 -7.38
N LYS A 60 88.27 -27.25 -6.72
CA LYS A 60 88.05 -28.68 -6.85
C LYS A 60 86.82 -29.05 -7.68
N ASP A 61 86.15 -28.11 -8.35
CA ASP A 61 84.90 -28.35 -9.11
C ASP A 61 85.02 -29.49 -10.14
N ALA A 62 86.19 -29.65 -10.76
CA ALA A 62 86.45 -30.75 -11.71
C ALA A 62 86.48 -32.14 -11.03
N LEU A 63 86.77 -32.20 -9.72
CA LEU A 63 86.89 -33.44 -8.95
C LEU A 63 85.57 -33.91 -8.33
N TYR A 64 84.56 -33.03 -8.24
CA TYR A 64 83.24 -33.39 -7.73
C TYR A 64 82.33 -33.83 -8.88
N THR A 65 82.31 -35.14 -9.15
CA THR A 65 81.49 -35.80 -10.16
C THR A 65 80.34 -36.59 -9.50
N ALA A 66 79.56 -37.35 -10.27
CA ALA A 66 78.44 -38.14 -9.76
C ALA A 66 78.85 -39.07 -8.59
N ASP A 67 80.07 -39.61 -8.62
CA ASP A 67 80.61 -40.52 -7.60
C ASP A 67 80.85 -39.83 -6.23
N GLN A 68 80.94 -38.50 -6.21
CA GLN A 68 81.11 -37.71 -4.98
C GLN A 68 79.77 -37.18 -4.43
N LYS A 69 78.63 -37.65 -4.96
CA LYS A 69 77.30 -37.33 -4.42
C LYS A 69 77.21 -37.67 -2.92
N ALA A 70 76.48 -36.84 -2.17
CA ALA A 70 76.39 -36.85 -0.71
C ALA A 70 77.70 -36.53 0.05
N SER A 71 78.77 -36.07 -0.63
CA SER A 71 79.92 -35.46 0.06
C SER A 71 79.46 -34.28 0.91
N LEU A 72 79.76 -34.29 2.21
CA LEU A 72 79.47 -33.22 3.15
C LEU A 72 80.75 -32.41 3.45
N VAL A 73 80.66 -31.09 3.37
CA VAL A 73 81.74 -30.15 3.74
C VAL A 73 81.19 -29.02 4.62
N TYR A 74 82.07 -28.37 5.37
CA TYR A 74 81.77 -27.11 6.05
C TYR A 74 82.54 -25.97 5.37
N VAL A 75 81.81 -25.05 4.77
CA VAL A 75 82.38 -23.88 4.10
C VAL A 75 82.69 -22.81 5.14
N THR A 76 83.97 -22.47 5.30
CA THR A 76 84.47 -21.54 6.33
C THR A 76 84.50 -20.08 5.87
N GLU A 77 84.43 -19.83 4.56
CA GLU A 77 84.45 -18.51 3.94
C GLU A 77 83.62 -18.56 2.66
N ALA A 78 82.73 -17.58 2.45
CA ALA A 78 81.86 -17.54 1.28
C ALA A 78 82.63 -17.34 -0.03
N LEU A 79 82.10 -17.84 -1.14
CA LEU A 79 82.59 -17.52 -2.47
C LEU A 79 82.02 -16.17 -2.92
N ALA A 80 82.86 -15.30 -3.48
CA ALA A 80 82.42 -14.02 -4.03
C ALA A 80 81.50 -14.22 -5.25
N SER A 81 80.53 -13.33 -5.45
CA SER A 81 79.53 -13.49 -6.53
C SER A 81 80.11 -13.52 -7.95
N ALA A 82 81.28 -12.91 -8.16
CA ALA A 82 82.01 -12.98 -9.44
C ALA A 82 82.77 -14.30 -9.65
N ASP A 83 82.94 -15.08 -8.59
CA ASP A 83 83.71 -16.33 -8.59
C ASP A 83 82.83 -17.58 -8.64
N ILE A 84 81.51 -17.49 -8.46
CA ILE A 84 80.62 -18.66 -8.47
C ILE A 84 80.66 -19.41 -9.81
N THR A 85 80.56 -20.74 -9.73
CA THR A 85 80.43 -21.64 -10.87
C THR A 85 79.07 -22.31 -10.85
N SER A 86 78.70 -23.03 -11.91
CA SER A 86 77.47 -23.83 -11.94
C SER A 86 77.36 -24.78 -10.75
N LYS A 87 78.46 -25.36 -10.27
CA LYS A 87 78.48 -26.28 -9.12
C LYS A 87 78.47 -25.56 -7.77
N THR A 88 79.10 -24.39 -7.67
CA THR A 88 79.24 -23.63 -6.41
C THR A 88 78.23 -22.49 -6.25
N ILE A 89 77.19 -22.44 -7.09
CA ILE A 89 76.22 -21.33 -7.16
C ILE A 89 75.56 -20.96 -5.82
N ASN A 90 75.35 -21.92 -4.92
CA ASN A 90 74.77 -21.67 -3.59
C ASN A 90 75.81 -21.39 -2.49
N VAL A 91 77.12 -21.45 -2.79
CA VAL A 91 78.23 -21.34 -1.82
C VAL A 91 78.54 -19.87 -1.47
N THR A 92 77.48 -19.08 -1.32
CA THR A 92 77.50 -17.62 -1.09
C THR A 92 77.53 -17.24 0.39
N SER A 93 77.63 -18.21 1.29
CA SER A 93 77.63 -18.00 2.74
C SER A 93 78.32 -19.16 3.49
N ILE A 94 78.79 -18.88 4.70
CA ILE A 94 79.37 -19.87 5.62
C ILE A 94 78.29 -20.89 6.03
N GLY A 95 78.67 -22.16 6.19
CA GLY A 95 77.78 -23.23 6.68
C GLY A 95 78.12 -24.63 6.17
N TYR A 96 77.27 -25.60 6.50
CA TYR A 96 77.35 -26.95 5.93
C TYR A 96 76.78 -27.00 4.51
N PHE A 97 77.45 -27.73 3.62
CA PHE A 97 77.01 -27.98 2.26
C PHE A 97 77.16 -29.46 1.92
N TYR A 98 76.22 -30.02 1.17
CA TYR A 98 76.33 -31.35 0.59
C TYR A 98 76.30 -31.29 -0.95
N PHE A 99 77.04 -32.17 -1.62
CA PHE A 99 77.00 -32.24 -3.09
C PHE A 99 75.87 -33.15 -3.56
N ASP A 100 74.92 -32.66 -4.36
CA ASP A 100 73.76 -33.44 -4.81
C ASP A 100 74.03 -34.32 -6.05
N GLY A 101 75.23 -34.20 -6.62
CA GLY A 101 75.67 -34.81 -7.88
C GLY A 101 75.88 -33.79 -9.00
N ASN A 102 75.25 -32.62 -8.90
CA ASN A 102 75.37 -31.50 -9.84
C ASN A 102 75.90 -30.23 -9.16
N ILE A 103 75.31 -29.84 -8.03
CA ILE A 103 75.64 -28.60 -7.31
C ILE A 103 75.80 -28.83 -5.80
N TRP A 104 76.48 -27.89 -5.15
CA TRP A 104 76.55 -27.81 -3.69
C TRP A 104 75.26 -27.21 -3.14
N GLN A 105 74.51 -28.00 -2.38
CA GLN A 105 73.30 -27.59 -1.68
C GLN A 105 73.64 -27.16 -0.26
N LYS A 106 73.16 -25.99 0.17
CA LYS A 106 73.34 -25.56 1.56
C LYS A 106 72.44 -26.40 2.46
N LEU A 107 72.98 -26.97 3.52
CA LEU A 107 72.18 -27.57 4.58
C LEU A 107 71.58 -26.44 5.42
N THR A 108 70.34 -26.05 5.10
CA THR A 108 69.58 -25.09 5.89
C THR A 108 69.03 -25.76 7.15
N THR A 109 68.94 -24.99 8.24
CA THR A 109 68.13 -25.41 9.39
C THR A 109 66.67 -25.35 8.98
N GLY A 110 66.00 -26.50 8.94
CA GLY A 110 64.59 -26.64 8.58
C GLY A 110 63.66 -26.01 9.62
N SER A 111 63.58 -24.68 9.62
CA SER A 111 62.49 -23.91 10.20
C SER A 111 61.49 -23.61 9.10
N ASN A 112 60.23 -24.00 9.26
CA ASN A 112 59.15 -23.60 8.36
C ASN A 112 59.20 -22.07 8.17
N GLY A 113 59.26 -21.58 6.92
CA GLY A 113 59.48 -20.17 6.60
C GLY A 113 60.91 -19.75 6.19
N ALA A 114 61.90 -20.64 6.12
CA ALA A 114 63.27 -20.30 5.68
C ALA A 114 63.36 -19.80 4.22
N ASP A 115 62.38 -20.15 3.38
CA ASP A 115 62.27 -19.77 1.98
C ASP A 115 61.71 -18.35 1.78
N GLY A 116 61.19 -17.71 2.84
CA GLY A 116 60.53 -16.39 2.79
C GLY A 116 59.15 -16.36 2.12
N ASN A 117 58.72 -17.47 1.52
CA ASN A 117 57.49 -17.58 0.71
C ASN A 117 56.25 -18.03 1.52
N ASP A 118 56.42 -18.51 2.74
CA ASP A 118 55.31 -18.96 3.59
C ASP A 118 54.64 -17.78 4.31
N TRP A 119 53.31 -17.80 4.43
CA TRP A 119 52.56 -16.82 5.23
C TRP A 119 52.46 -17.30 6.69
N THR A 120 53.10 -16.58 7.62
CA THR A 120 53.11 -17.00 9.03
C THR A 120 51.83 -16.61 9.77
N ILE A 121 51.50 -17.36 10.84
CA ILE A 121 50.34 -17.07 11.70
C ILE A 121 50.45 -15.76 12.50
N LEU A 122 51.62 -15.11 12.51
CA LEU A 122 51.87 -13.82 13.14
C LEU A 122 51.99 -12.67 12.13
N GLY A 123 51.86 -12.97 10.83
CA GLY A 123 52.09 -12.03 9.73
C GLY A 123 53.56 -11.90 9.34
N ASN A 124 53.79 -11.37 8.13
CA ASN A 124 55.12 -11.24 7.54
C ASN A 124 55.55 -9.76 7.51
N ILE A 125 56.82 -9.47 7.81
CA ILE A 125 57.37 -8.11 7.72
C ILE A 125 57.87 -7.82 6.30
N GLY A 126 57.90 -6.54 5.89
CA GLY A 126 58.51 -6.11 4.63
C GLY A 126 57.76 -6.49 3.35
N THR A 127 56.44 -6.69 3.43
CA THR A 127 55.62 -7.08 2.28
C THR A 127 55.49 -5.96 1.24
N THR A 128 55.51 -6.33 -0.04
CA THR A 128 55.30 -5.41 -1.17
C THR A 128 54.00 -5.75 -1.89
N ALA A 129 53.11 -4.76 -2.02
CA ALA A 129 51.85 -4.90 -2.74
C ALA A 129 52.10 -5.24 -4.22
N GLY A 130 51.58 -6.38 -4.67
CA GLY A 130 51.79 -6.92 -6.03
C GLY A 130 52.82 -8.05 -6.12
N THR A 131 53.62 -8.29 -5.09
CA THR A 131 54.54 -9.45 -5.01
C THR A 131 54.14 -10.43 -3.91
N ASN A 132 53.68 -9.93 -2.77
CA ASN A 132 53.27 -10.76 -1.64
C ASN A 132 51.75 -10.71 -1.46
N PHE A 133 51.08 -11.86 -1.51
CA PHE A 133 49.63 -11.99 -1.29
C PHE A 133 49.28 -13.39 -0.77
N ILE A 134 48.12 -13.52 -0.14
CA ILE A 134 47.49 -14.81 0.14
C ILE A 134 46.46 -15.05 -0.97
N GLY A 135 46.61 -16.14 -1.73
CA GLY A 135 45.71 -16.43 -2.85
C GLY A 135 46.28 -17.48 -3.79
N THR A 136 45.70 -17.54 -4.97
CA THR A 136 46.09 -18.38 -6.11
C THR A 136 46.73 -17.54 -7.20
N THR A 137 47.66 -18.11 -7.97
CA THR A 137 48.28 -17.50 -9.16
C THR A 137 47.63 -17.95 -10.47
N ASP A 138 46.78 -18.98 -10.40
CA ASP A 138 46.05 -19.57 -11.52
C ASP A 138 44.55 -19.23 -11.47
N ALA A 139 43.80 -19.68 -12.48
CA ALA A 139 42.35 -19.49 -12.57
C ALA A 139 41.57 -20.47 -11.67
N VAL A 140 42.05 -20.70 -10.44
CA VAL A 140 41.38 -21.47 -9.39
C VAL A 140 41.04 -20.55 -8.22
N ASP A 141 39.82 -20.65 -7.68
CA ASP A 141 39.38 -19.78 -6.58
C ASP A 141 40.17 -20.05 -5.29
N PHE A 142 40.51 -18.99 -4.56
CA PHE A 142 41.04 -19.10 -3.21
C PHE A 142 39.90 -19.40 -2.21
N VAL A 143 40.07 -20.41 -1.34
CA VAL A 143 39.00 -20.91 -0.44
C VAL A 143 39.49 -21.00 1.01
N VAL A 144 38.75 -20.37 1.93
CA VAL A 144 38.94 -20.49 3.37
C VAL A 144 37.95 -21.53 3.93
N LYS A 145 38.46 -22.50 4.69
CA LYS A 145 37.67 -23.60 5.28
C LYS A 145 37.90 -23.72 6.78
N THR A 146 36.88 -24.22 7.50
CA THR A 146 37.02 -24.75 8.87
C THR A 146 36.34 -26.12 8.92
N ASN A 147 36.98 -27.15 9.47
CA ASN A 147 36.42 -28.52 9.51
C ASN A 147 35.90 -29.00 8.14
N ASN A 148 36.73 -28.83 7.09
CA ASN A 148 36.43 -29.05 5.66
C ASN A 148 35.19 -28.31 5.09
N THR A 149 34.50 -27.50 5.90
CA THR A 149 33.36 -26.67 5.48
C THR A 149 33.89 -25.34 4.95
N GLU A 150 33.50 -24.98 3.74
CA GLU A 150 33.78 -23.68 3.14
C GLU A 150 33.15 -22.55 3.96
N ARG A 151 33.93 -21.49 4.21
CA ARG A 151 33.50 -20.28 4.93
C ARG A 151 33.56 -19.05 4.04
N GLU A 152 34.55 -19.00 3.16
CA GLU A 152 34.76 -17.91 2.23
C GLU A 152 35.47 -18.41 0.98
N ARG A 153 35.15 -17.79 -0.15
CA ARG A 153 35.75 -18.04 -1.46
C ARG A 153 35.90 -16.73 -2.21
N THR A 154 37.08 -16.48 -2.75
CA THR A 154 37.36 -15.36 -3.65
C THR A 154 37.34 -15.88 -5.08
N TYR A 155 36.31 -15.48 -5.84
CA TYR A 155 36.09 -15.96 -7.21
C TYR A 155 37.08 -15.34 -8.20
N THR A 156 37.60 -16.16 -9.09
CA THR A 156 38.60 -15.78 -10.12
C THR A 156 38.07 -14.85 -11.20
N THR A 157 36.75 -14.79 -11.38
CA THR A 157 36.07 -13.75 -12.15
C THR A 157 34.85 -13.29 -11.36
N VAL A 158 34.54 -11.99 -11.40
CA VAL A 158 33.14 -11.57 -11.27
C VAL A 158 32.38 -12.34 -12.36
N ASN A 159 31.36 -13.08 -11.97
CA ASN A 159 30.55 -13.82 -12.94
C ASN A 159 29.87 -12.83 -13.90
N SER A 160 29.17 -13.36 -14.92
CA SER A 160 28.41 -12.55 -15.89
C SER A 160 27.36 -11.60 -15.27
N ASN A 161 27.16 -11.66 -13.94
CA ASN A 161 26.21 -10.86 -13.17
C ASN A 161 26.90 -9.86 -12.20
N ASN A 162 28.24 -9.74 -12.23
CA ASN A 162 29.03 -8.88 -11.32
C ASN A 162 28.88 -9.19 -9.81
N GLU A 163 28.66 -10.45 -9.43
CA GLU A 163 28.53 -10.84 -8.02
C GLU A 163 29.89 -10.90 -7.29
N ILE A 164 30.10 -10.01 -6.31
CA ILE A 164 31.37 -9.91 -5.55
C ILE A 164 31.56 -11.07 -4.55
N LYS A 165 30.49 -11.65 -4.01
CA LYS A 165 30.57 -12.74 -3.01
C LYS A 165 29.30 -13.59 -2.99
N LYS A 166 29.35 -14.77 -3.61
CA LYS A 166 28.33 -15.81 -3.44
C LYS A 166 28.58 -16.57 -2.12
N ILE A 167 27.78 -16.30 -1.09
CA ILE A 167 27.82 -17.06 0.16
C ILE A 167 27.01 -18.35 -0.01
N ALA A 168 27.70 -19.47 -0.04
CA ALA A 168 27.08 -20.78 -0.07
C ALA A 168 26.61 -21.19 1.34
N GLY A 169 25.33 -21.51 1.48
CA GLY A 169 24.81 -22.25 2.64
C GLY A 169 24.42 -21.45 3.89
N GLY A 170 24.52 -20.12 3.89
CA GLY A 170 24.10 -19.30 5.03
C GLY A 170 24.03 -17.80 4.72
N ASP A 171 23.74 -17.00 5.75
CA ASP A 171 23.56 -15.55 5.64
C ASP A 171 24.89 -14.79 5.77
N LEU A 172 24.97 -13.63 5.12
CA LEU A 172 26.03 -12.65 5.35
C LEU A 172 25.71 -11.86 6.62
N ASN A 173 26.62 -11.82 7.59
CA ASN A 173 26.52 -10.91 8.73
C ASN A 173 27.57 -9.80 8.61
N LEU A 174 27.13 -8.54 8.54
CA LEU A 174 27.97 -7.35 8.49
C LEU A 174 27.54 -6.39 9.61
N ASN A 175 28.38 -6.17 10.62
CA ASN A 175 28.07 -5.28 11.76
C ASN A 175 26.66 -5.57 12.36
N GLU A 176 26.39 -6.84 12.66
CA GLU A 176 25.10 -7.34 13.17
C GLU A 176 23.90 -7.22 12.21
N ILE A 177 24.08 -6.75 10.97
CA ILE A 177 23.08 -6.80 9.90
C ILE A 177 23.19 -8.14 9.20
N THR A 178 22.13 -8.95 9.26
CA THR A 178 21.98 -10.17 8.49
C THR A 178 21.44 -9.83 7.10
N ILE A 179 22.14 -10.27 6.05
CA ILE A 179 21.73 -10.21 4.64
C ILE A 179 21.65 -11.66 4.13
N GLY A 180 20.44 -12.18 3.92
CA GLY A 180 20.24 -13.58 3.55
C GLY A 180 18.79 -14.05 3.71
N ARG A 181 18.59 -15.20 4.33
CA ARG A 181 17.32 -15.94 4.46
C ARG A 181 16.79 -16.00 5.89
N GLY A 182 17.62 -15.70 6.89
CA GLY A 182 17.29 -15.85 8.29
C GLY A 182 17.30 -17.31 8.75
N LYS A 183 16.83 -17.54 9.97
CA LYS A 183 16.83 -18.87 10.58
C LYS A 183 15.91 -19.84 9.82
N GLY A 184 16.32 -21.11 9.80
CA GLY A 184 15.69 -22.15 8.98
C GLY A 184 16.22 -22.24 7.54
N ASN A 185 16.98 -21.25 7.04
CA ASN A 185 17.64 -21.27 5.72
C ASN A 185 16.67 -21.58 4.55
N SER A 186 15.39 -21.21 4.68
CA SER A 186 14.41 -21.37 3.62
C SER A 186 14.80 -20.50 2.42
N ILE A 187 15.01 -21.12 1.26
CA ILE A 187 15.64 -20.47 0.11
C ILE A 187 14.86 -19.29 -0.48
N THR A 188 13.60 -19.13 -0.07
CA THR A 188 12.65 -18.13 -0.56
C THR A 188 12.47 -16.93 0.37
N ASN A 189 13.11 -16.92 1.55
CA ASN A 189 13.11 -15.76 2.44
C ASN A 189 14.19 -14.75 2.02
N THR A 190 13.91 -13.46 2.23
CA THR A 190 14.87 -12.36 2.09
C THR A 190 14.89 -11.56 3.39
N VAL A 191 16.06 -11.44 4.02
CA VAL A 191 16.29 -10.65 5.23
C VAL A 191 17.42 -9.67 4.99
N VAL A 192 17.21 -8.39 5.34
CA VAL A 192 18.22 -7.33 5.40
C VAL A 192 18.04 -6.54 6.70
N GLY A 193 18.69 -6.96 7.77
CA GLY A 193 18.54 -6.32 9.08
C GLY A 193 19.09 -7.10 10.26
N ASN A 194 19.19 -6.43 11.41
CA ASN A 194 19.53 -7.06 12.68
C ASN A 194 18.32 -7.84 13.23
N ASN A 195 18.53 -9.05 13.78
CA ASN A 195 17.49 -9.89 14.38
C ASN A 195 16.26 -10.20 13.49
N GLY A 196 16.42 -10.21 12.16
CA GLY A 196 15.34 -10.61 11.24
C GLY A 196 15.14 -12.13 11.20
N LEU A 197 13.89 -12.61 11.28
CA LEU A 197 13.53 -14.04 11.23
C LEU A 197 14.33 -14.97 12.18
N VAL A 198 14.72 -14.48 13.37
CA VAL A 198 15.58 -15.23 14.31
C VAL A 198 14.91 -16.41 15.04
N LEU A 199 13.59 -16.54 14.99
CA LEU A 199 12.86 -17.72 15.48
C LEU A 199 12.23 -18.57 14.36
N ASN A 200 12.49 -18.24 13.09
CA ASN A 200 11.87 -18.93 11.95
C ASN A 200 12.33 -20.39 11.84
N THR A 201 11.36 -21.29 11.73
CA THR A 201 11.57 -22.75 11.65
C THR A 201 11.21 -23.26 10.25
N THR A 202 10.00 -23.00 9.77
CA THR A 202 9.47 -23.49 8.49
C THR A 202 8.94 -22.38 7.58
N GLY A 203 8.77 -21.16 8.10
CA GLY A 203 8.24 -20.02 7.36
C GLY A 203 9.06 -19.69 6.10
N SER A 204 8.35 -19.43 5.00
CA SER A 204 8.87 -19.28 3.63
C SER A 204 8.29 -18.05 2.92
N TYR A 205 8.93 -17.58 1.84
CA TYR A 205 8.51 -16.40 1.07
C TYR A 205 8.38 -15.10 1.88
N ASN A 206 9.07 -14.99 3.02
CA ASN A 206 9.03 -13.80 3.87
C ASN A 206 10.11 -12.78 3.43
N THR A 207 9.74 -11.51 3.36
CA THR A 207 10.67 -10.39 3.09
C THR A 207 10.75 -9.49 4.32
N GLY A 208 11.90 -9.46 5.00
CA GLY A 208 12.16 -8.64 6.18
C GLY A 208 13.27 -7.61 5.93
N MET A 209 13.00 -6.32 6.12
CA MET A 209 14.02 -5.26 6.03
C MET A 209 13.96 -4.30 7.22
N GLY A 210 15.02 -4.26 8.02
CA GLY A 210 15.13 -3.45 9.25
C GLY A 210 15.43 -4.29 10.50
N GLY A 211 15.64 -3.62 11.64
CA GLY A 211 15.91 -4.30 12.91
C GLY A 211 14.67 -4.97 13.50
N ASN A 212 14.80 -6.18 14.06
CA ASN A 212 13.75 -6.97 14.72
C ASN A 212 12.49 -7.24 13.86
N VAL A 213 12.62 -7.24 12.54
CA VAL A 213 11.51 -7.58 11.62
C VAL A 213 11.18 -9.07 11.68
N LEU A 214 9.91 -9.42 11.85
CA LEU A 214 9.46 -10.82 11.93
C LEU A 214 10.27 -11.67 12.93
N SER A 215 10.80 -11.07 14.01
CA SER A 215 11.79 -11.74 14.88
C SER A 215 11.24 -13.00 15.53
N ASN A 216 9.94 -13.01 15.84
CA ASN A 216 9.25 -14.11 16.50
C ASN A 216 8.52 -15.06 15.51
N ASN A 217 8.64 -14.82 14.19
CA ASN A 217 7.98 -15.66 13.19
C ASN A 217 8.51 -17.08 13.28
N THR A 218 7.63 -18.07 13.40
CA THR A 218 8.01 -19.49 13.43
C THR A 218 7.67 -20.15 12.10
N GLU A 219 6.38 -20.12 11.73
CA GLU A 219 5.82 -20.86 10.59
C GLU A 219 5.15 -19.94 9.55
N GLY A 220 4.88 -18.68 9.94
CA GLY A 220 4.27 -17.68 9.07
C GLY A 220 5.03 -17.52 7.75
N SER A 221 4.30 -17.46 6.65
CA SER A 221 4.83 -17.44 5.28
C SER A 221 4.19 -16.33 4.43
N GLY A 222 4.91 -15.86 3.41
CA GLY A 222 4.43 -14.83 2.49
C GLY A 222 4.31 -13.42 3.08
N ASN A 223 4.94 -13.15 4.23
CA ASN A 223 4.84 -11.84 4.88
C ASN A 223 5.91 -10.85 4.38
N VAL A 224 5.53 -9.59 4.23
CA VAL A 224 6.44 -8.48 3.90
C VAL A 224 6.49 -7.51 5.08
N ALA A 225 7.65 -7.40 5.74
CA ALA A 225 7.86 -6.56 6.91
C ALA A 225 9.06 -5.61 6.70
N VAL A 226 8.79 -4.32 6.58
CA VAL A 226 9.81 -3.28 6.32
C VAL A 226 9.71 -2.17 7.36
N GLY A 227 10.79 -1.92 8.08
CA GLY A 227 10.89 -0.93 9.15
C GLY A 227 11.18 -1.55 10.52
N LEU A 228 11.78 -0.77 11.43
CA LEU A 228 12.16 -1.22 12.78
C LEU A 228 10.97 -1.86 13.52
N SER A 229 11.13 -3.11 13.93
CA SER A 229 10.12 -3.92 14.62
C SER A 229 8.81 -4.15 13.83
N SER A 230 8.81 -3.97 12.51
CA SER A 230 7.65 -4.33 11.68
C SER A 230 7.33 -5.83 11.82
N MET A 231 6.08 -6.17 12.13
CA MET A 231 5.60 -7.53 12.42
C MET A 231 6.44 -8.33 13.45
N LYS A 232 7.02 -7.66 14.44
CA LYS A 232 7.94 -8.29 15.41
C LYS A 232 7.38 -9.59 16.04
N ASP A 233 6.12 -9.55 16.49
CA ASP A 233 5.48 -10.63 17.24
C ASP A 233 4.63 -11.59 16.37
N ASN A 234 4.76 -11.55 15.04
CA ASN A 234 4.17 -12.58 14.17
C ASN A 234 4.69 -13.96 14.54
N THR A 235 3.83 -14.97 14.61
CA THR A 235 4.24 -16.36 14.88
C THR A 235 3.86 -17.25 13.70
N THR A 236 2.57 -17.37 13.42
CA THR A 236 2.01 -18.20 12.33
C THR A 236 1.20 -17.41 11.29
N GLY A 237 0.98 -16.10 11.50
CA GLY A 237 0.26 -15.24 10.54
C GLY A 237 0.91 -15.23 9.16
N VAL A 238 0.09 -15.21 8.10
CA VAL A 238 0.52 -15.37 6.69
C VAL A 238 0.04 -14.24 5.78
N ASN A 239 0.77 -14.00 4.69
CA ASN A 239 0.39 -13.08 3.62
C ASN A 239 0.13 -11.62 4.06
N ASN A 240 0.71 -11.18 5.18
CA ASN A 240 0.55 -9.79 5.64
C ASN A 240 1.61 -8.87 5.01
N VAL A 241 1.27 -7.59 4.85
CA VAL A 241 2.18 -6.52 4.39
C VAL A 241 2.25 -5.45 5.47
N ALA A 242 3.45 -5.12 5.93
CA ALA A 242 3.70 -4.15 6.99
C ALA A 242 4.90 -3.25 6.64
N LEU A 243 4.65 -1.98 6.36
CA LEU A 243 5.63 -1.00 5.91
C LEU A 243 5.63 0.22 6.86
N GLY A 244 6.56 0.25 7.81
CA GLY A 244 6.75 1.33 8.78
C GLY A 244 7.42 0.83 10.06
N GLN A 245 7.97 1.74 10.86
CA GLN A 245 8.37 1.40 12.24
C GLN A 245 7.14 0.85 12.97
N GLU A 246 7.28 -0.30 13.61
CA GLU A 246 6.24 -0.99 14.39
C GLU A 246 4.95 -1.29 13.59
N ALA A 247 4.94 -1.21 12.26
CA ALA A 247 3.76 -1.59 11.48
C ALA A 247 3.36 -3.05 11.81
N LEU A 248 2.09 -3.26 12.16
CA LEU A 248 1.53 -4.58 12.51
C LEU A 248 2.29 -5.31 13.65
N PHE A 249 2.92 -4.56 14.57
CA PHE A 249 3.83 -5.05 15.63
C PHE A 249 3.39 -6.32 16.40
N LYS A 250 2.08 -6.46 16.67
CA LYS A 250 1.47 -7.46 17.58
C LYS A 250 0.61 -8.54 16.90
N ASN A 251 0.52 -8.57 15.57
CA ASN A 251 -0.15 -9.65 14.87
C ASN A 251 0.55 -10.97 15.18
N THR A 252 -0.15 -12.02 15.63
CA THR A 252 0.45 -13.32 15.93
C THR A 252 0.05 -14.36 14.89
N THR A 253 -1.26 -14.53 14.67
CA THR A 253 -1.87 -15.52 13.77
C THR A 253 -2.72 -14.91 12.65
N GLY A 254 -3.05 -13.62 12.73
CA GLY A 254 -3.84 -12.92 11.72
C GLY A 254 -3.17 -12.93 10.33
N TYR A 255 -4.00 -12.95 9.28
CA TYR A 255 -3.56 -13.10 7.89
C TYR A 255 -4.12 -12.03 6.96
N ALA A 256 -3.43 -11.83 5.83
CA ALA A 256 -3.80 -10.91 4.75
C ALA A 256 -4.06 -9.45 5.18
N ASN A 257 -3.46 -9.00 6.29
CA ASN A 257 -3.53 -7.61 6.72
C ASN A 257 -2.51 -6.75 5.95
N VAL A 258 -2.86 -5.49 5.67
CA VAL A 258 -1.98 -4.46 5.08
C VAL A 258 -1.86 -3.30 6.06
N ALA A 259 -0.66 -2.99 6.52
CA ALA A 259 -0.35 -1.90 7.45
C ALA A 259 0.77 -1.03 6.88
N ILE A 260 0.44 0.17 6.37
CA ILE A 260 1.40 1.08 5.75
C ILE A 260 1.43 2.39 6.54
N GLY A 261 2.58 2.70 7.14
CA GLY A 261 2.79 3.83 8.02
C GLY A 261 3.36 3.40 9.38
N LYS A 262 4.12 4.29 10.03
CA LYS A 262 4.61 4.03 11.39
C LYS A 262 3.42 3.75 12.32
N SER A 263 3.51 2.65 13.05
CA SER A 263 2.53 2.18 14.03
C SER A 263 1.12 1.93 13.48
N ALA A 264 0.97 1.70 12.17
CA ALA A 264 -0.29 1.25 11.57
C ALA A 264 -0.62 -0.18 12.05
N LEU A 265 -1.88 -0.42 12.47
CA LEU A 265 -2.34 -1.66 13.14
C LEU A 265 -1.43 -2.12 14.30
N SER A 266 -0.77 -1.19 15.00
CA SER A 266 0.14 -1.51 16.09
C SER A 266 -0.33 -0.91 17.41
N ASN A 267 -0.94 -1.70 18.29
CA ASN A 267 -1.13 -1.27 19.66
C ASN A 267 0.01 -1.82 20.54
N PRO A 268 1.02 -1.02 20.92
CA PRO A 268 2.08 -1.49 21.81
C PRO A 268 1.63 -1.68 23.27
N SER A 269 0.38 -1.33 23.62
CA SER A 269 -0.09 -1.23 25.00
C SER A 269 -1.21 -2.22 25.39
N GLY A 270 -1.52 -3.24 24.56
CA GLY A 270 -2.59 -4.20 24.86
C GLY A 270 -2.57 -5.49 24.02
N ASN A 271 -3.49 -6.40 24.30
CA ASN A 271 -3.65 -7.71 23.63
C ASN A 271 -4.48 -7.60 22.34
N LEU A 272 -3.97 -6.94 21.29
CA LEU A 272 -4.82 -6.54 20.15
C LEU A 272 -4.25 -6.89 18.76
N ASN A 273 -5.20 -7.16 17.86
CA ASN A 273 -5.03 -7.71 16.51
C ASN A 273 -4.13 -8.94 16.43
N THR A 274 -4.23 -9.85 17.41
CA THR A 274 -3.53 -11.14 17.38
C THR A 274 -4.05 -12.02 16.23
N ASN A 275 -5.36 -11.97 15.96
CA ASN A 275 -6.08 -12.88 15.07
C ASN A 275 -6.97 -12.20 14.01
N GLY A 276 -7.00 -10.87 13.92
CA GLY A 276 -7.84 -10.16 12.95
C GLY A 276 -7.27 -10.25 11.54
N ASN A 277 -8.14 -10.33 10.53
CA ASN A 277 -7.76 -10.71 9.17
C ASN A 277 -8.27 -9.73 8.13
N ASN A 278 -7.59 -9.67 6.98
CA ASN A 278 -7.98 -8.84 5.82
C ASN A 278 -8.16 -7.33 6.14
N ASN A 279 -7.50 -6.81 7.17
CA ASN A 279 -7.59 -5.39 7.51
C ASN A 279 -6.60 -4.56 6.67
N VAL A 280 -7.01 -3.38 6.24
CA VAL A 280 -6.17 -2.42 5.52
C VAL A 280 -6.04 -1.14 6.34
N ALA A 281 -4.83 -0.77 6.71
CA ALA A 281 -4.52 0.48 7.40
C ALA A 281 -3.41 1.24 6.67
N ILE A 282 -3.67 2.50 6.29
CA ILE A 282 -2.73 3.33 5.53
C ILE A 282 -2.63 4.72 6.16
N GLY A 283 -1.57 4.97 6.93
CA GLY A 283 -1.27 6.22 7.61
C GLY A 283 -0.46 6.02 8.90
N PHE A 284 0.20 7.08 9.38
CA PHE A 284 0.81 7.09 10.71
C PHE A 284 -0.27 6.82 11.77
N ASN A 285 -0.08 5.82 12.64
CA ASN A 285 -1.09 5.37 13.62
C ASN A 285 -2.47 4.99 13.01
N ALA A 286 -2.57 4.60 11.74
CA ALA A 286 -3.84 4.17 11.16
C ALA A 286 -4.30 2.84 11.80
N GLY A 287 -5.56 2.80 12.27
CA GLY A 287 -6.16 1.62 12.90
C GLY A 287 -5.46 1.19 14.20
N ARG A 288 -4.75 2.09 14.88
CA ARG A 288 -3.86 1.75 15.99
C ARG A 288 -4.56 1.07 17.17
N GLN A 289 -5.87 1.29 17.33
CA GLN A 289 -6.66 0.74 18.42
C GLN A 289 -7.34 -0.61 18.11
N LEU A 290 -7.30 -1.09 16.85
CA LEU A 290 -8.05 -2.27 16.39
C LEU A 290 -7.75 -3.54 17.23
N ASN A 291 -8.80 -4.13 17.78
CA ASN A 291 -8.86 -5.32 18.61
C ASN A 291 -9.53 -6.49 17.87
N ASN A 292 -8.75 -7.24 17.07
CA ASN A 292 -9.17 -8.50 16.44
C ASN A 292 -10.35 -8.42 15.43
N GLY A 293 -10.91 -7.22 15.22
CA GLY A 293 -11.79 -6.96 14.09
C GLY A 293 -11.12 -7.30 12.75
N SER A 294 -11.94 -7.65 11.76
CA SER A 294 -11.53 -8.17 10.46
C SER A 294 -12.27 -7.48 9.32
N ASN A 295 -11.68 -7.50 8.13
CA ASN A 295 -12.19 -6.87 6.91
C ASN A 295 -12.38 -5.35 7.06
N ASN A 296 -11.63 -4.69 7.94
CA ASN A 296 -11.76 -3.26 8.18
C ASN A 296 -10.78 -2.44 7.33
N ILE A 297 -11.18 -1.23 6.94
CA ILE A 297 -10.35 -0.31 6.15
C ILE A 297 -10.20 1.03 6.89
N VAL A 298 -8.95 1.45 7.13
CA VAL A 298 -8.61 2.70 7.83
C VAL A 298 -7.56 3.46 7.03
N ILE A 299 -7.89 4.65 6.51
CA ILE A 299 -6.97 5.45 5.69
C ILE A 299 -6.86 6.85 6.29
N GLY A 300 -5.64 7.33 6.49
CA GLY A 300 -5.32 8.64 7.05
C GLY A 300 -4.50 8.58 8.34
N SER A 301 -3.86 9.70 8.68
CA SER A 301 -3.06 9.80 9.90
C SER A 301 -3.95 9.79 11.15
N SER A 302 -3.56 9.01 12.15
CA SER A 302 -4.19 8.88 13.48
C SER A 302 -5.68 8.54 13.45
N GLN A 303 -6.14 7.88 12.40
CA GLN A 303 -7.52 7.43 12.26
C GLN A 303 -7.74 6.08 12.93
N ASN A 304 -8.89 5.92 13.59
CA ASN A 304 -9.37 4.64 14.15
C ASN A 304 -10.81 4.39 13.68
N LEU A 305 -11.31 3.19 13.89
CA LEU A 305 -12.69 2.82 13.52
C LEU A 305 -13.70 3.33 14.55
N ALA A 306 -14.99 3.19 14.23
CA ALA A 306 -16.08 3.52 15.16
C ALA A 306 -16.18 2.54 16.35
N SER A 307 -15.68 1.31 16.18
CA SER A 307 -15.50 0.31 17.23
C SER A 307 -14.16 -0.38 17.01
N ASP A 308 -13.43 -0.67 18.07
CA ASP A 308 -12.15 -1.38 17.95
C ASP A 308 -12.33 -2.89 17.73
N THR A 309 -13.50 -3.47 18.05
CA THR A 309 -13.73 -4.92 17.99
C THR A 309 -14.50 -5.41 16.76
N ASP A 310 -15.08 -4.49 16.00
CA ASP A 310 -16.08 -4.85 14.99
C ASP A 310 -15.44 -5.21 13.64
N ASN A 311 -16.25 -5.78 12.76
CA ASN A 311 -15.83 -6.23 11.43
C ASN A 311 -16.49 -5.40 10.33
N ASN A 312 -15.86 -5.35 9.15
CA ASN A 312 -16.41 -4.77 7.92
C ASN A 312 -16.75 -3.27 8.06
N GLN A 313 -15.87 -2.53 8.72
CA GLN A 313 -15.96 -1.08 8.91
C GLN A 313 -15.01 -0.33 7.98
N LEU A 314 -15.34 0.94 7.72
CA LEU A 314 -14.51 1.88 6.97
C LEU A 314 -14.29 3.16 7.79
N ASN A 315 -13.08 3.71 7.75
CA ASN A 315 -12.79 5.12 8.02
C ASN A 315 -11.79 5.62 6.96
N ILE A 316 -12.15 6.69 6.23
CA ILE A 316 -11.22 7.48 5.41
C ILE A 316 -11.18 8.91 5.95
N GLY A 317 -10.00 9.30 6.45
CA GLY A 317 -9.65 10.66 6.87
C GLY A 317 -10.41 11.20 8.08
N GLY A 318 -11.19 10.37 8.79
CA GLY A 318 -12.12 10.81 9.83
C GLY A 318 -13.37 11.50 9.28
N ALA A 319 -13.58 11.44 7.96
CA ALA A 319 -14.66 12.13 7.26
C ALA A 319 -15.68 11.15 6.67
N ILE A 320 -15.22 10.05 6.07
CA ILE A 320 -16.07 9.00 5.50
C ILE A 320 -15.98 7.77 6.40
N PHE A 321 -17.12 7.29 6.86
CA PHE A 321 -17.24 6.07 7.65
C PHE A 321 -18.14 5.05 6.95
N GLY A 322 -18.00 3.79 7.32
CA GLY A 322 -18.91 2.75 6.88
C GLY A 322 -19.03 1.64 7.90
N THR A 323 -20.21 1.02 7.95
CA THR A 323 -20.55 -0.04 8.91
C THR A 323 -21.21 -1.22 8.19
N GLY A 324 -20.84 -2.45 8.56
CA GLY A 324 -21.46 -3.67 8.03
C GLY A 324 -21.24 -3.92 6.54
N LEU A 325 -20.10 -3.52 5.99
CA LEU A 325 -19.77 -3.58 4.56
C LEU A 325 -19.48 -5.02 4.07
N THR A 326 -20.50 -5.88 4.10
CA THR A 326 -20.40 -7.35 3.85
C THR A 326 -21.00 -7.82 2.53
N GLY A 327 -21.56 -6.92 1.73
CA GLY A 327 -22.39 -7.29 0.57
C GLY A 327 -21.63 -7.66 -0.69
N SER A 328 -22.37 -8.18 -1.67
CA SER A 328 -21.90 -8.37 -3.05
C SER A 328 -22.51 -7.32 -3.99
N ALA A 329 -22.05 -7.26 -5.24
CA ALA A 329 -22.66 -6.40 -6.26
C ALA A 329 -24.16 -6.68 -6.49
N ALA A 330 -24.62 -7.92 -6.25
CA ALA A 330 -26.03 -8.31 -6.37
C ALA A 330 -26.85 -8.08 -5.08
N ALA A 331 -26.19 -7.92 -3.94
CA ALA A 331 -26.81 -7.71 -2.63
C ALA A 331 -25.91 -6.84 -1.73
N PRO A 332 -25.84 -5.52 -1.97
CA PRO A 332 -24.97 -4.62 -1.22
C PRO A 332 -25.49 -4.37 0.21
N ALA A 333 -24.71 -4.82 1.20
CA ALA A 333 -24.96 -4.66 2.63
C ALA A 333 -24.11 -3.54 3.24
N GLY A 334 -24.50 -3.10 4.43
CA GLY A 334 -23.85 -1.98 5.12
C GLY A 334 -24.29 -0.61 4.63
N ASN A 335 -23.79 0.42 5.32
CA ASN A 335 -24.15 1.83 5.17
C ASN A 335 -22.88 2.69 5.09
N ILE A 336 -22.95 3.82 4.38
CA ILE A 336 -21.88 4.84 4.30
C ILE A 336 -22.34 6.13 4.98
N GLY A 337 -21.49 6.66 5.86
CA GLY A 337 -21.67 7.93 6.53
C GLY A 337 -20.61 8.93 6.09
N ILE A 338 -21.01 10.19 5.87
CA ILE A 338 -20.07 11.32 5.76
C ILE A 338 -20.34 12.24 6.95
N GLY A 339 -19.34 12.46 7.80
CA GLY A 339 -19.48 13.20 9.06
C GLY A 339 -20.24 12.45 10.19
N THR A 340 -20.53 11.17 10.01
CA THR A 340 -21.27 10.33 10.97
C THR A 340 -20.65 8.93 11.03
N THR A 341 -20.34 8.45 12.24
CA THR A 341 -19.67 7.14 12.46
C THR A 341 -20.65 5.97 12.49
N THR A 342 -21.93 6.23 12.71
CA THR A 342 -23.00 5.23 12.83
C THR A 342 -24.15 5.54 11.86
N PRO A 343 -23.92 5.49 10.53
CA PRO A 343 -24.93 5.81 9.53
C PRO A 343 -26.14 4.88 9.66
N SER A 344 -27.31 5.48 9.86
CA SER A 344 -28.61 4.80 10.05
C SER A 344 -29.24 4.32 8.74
N THR A 345 -28.82 4.88 7.61
CA THR A 345 -29.29 4.57 6.26
C THR A 345 -28.13 4.41 5.28
N LYS A 346 -28.42 3.92 4.06
CA LYS A 346 -27.42 3.53 3.05
C LYS A 346 -26.40 4.62 2.73
N LEU A 347 -26.85 5.87 2.65
CA LEU A 347 -26.02 7.06 2.57
C LEU A 347 -26.55 8.11 3.55
N GLU A 348 -25.79 8.39 4.60
CA GLU A 348 -26.09 9.46 5.56
C GLU A 348 -25.00 10.54 5.48
N ILE A 349 -25.39 11.80 5.37
CA ILE A 349 -24.45 12.94 5.32
C ILE A 349 -24.81 13.91 6.43
N ASN A 350 -23.99 13.91 7.48
CA ASN A 350 -24.11 14.80 8.62
C ASN A 350 -23.16 16.00 8.44
N ASN A 351 -23.71 17.11 7.92
CA ASN A 351 -23.00 18.37 7.70
C ASN A 351 -23.06 19.31 8.94
N GLY A 352 -23.32 18.76 10.13
CA GLY A 352 -23.49 19.52 11.36
C GLY A 352 -24.66 20.50 11.28
N THR A 353 -24.37 21.79 11.42
CA THR A 353 -25.37 22.87 11.53
C THR A 353 -25.58 23.68 10.26
N THR A 354 -24.91 23.36 9.15
CA THR A 354 -24.99 24.16 7.91
C THR A 354 -25.86 23.50 6.84
N ASN A 355 -26.79 24.28 6.28
CA ASN A 355 -27.65 23.85 5.17
C ASN A 355 -26.83 23.56 3.91
N GLY A 356 -27.27 22.60 3.10
CA GLY A 356 -26.64 22.27 1.81
C GLY A 356 -25.67 21.07 1.86
N ALA A 357 -26.00 20.03 2.64
CA ALA A 357 -25.19 18.82 2.78
C ALA A 357 -24.93 18.03 1.47
N ILE A 358 -25.76 18.22 0.43
CA ILE A 358 -25.68 17.51 -0.85
C ILE A 358 -25.61 18.51 -2.00
N LYS A 359 -24.62 18.33 -2.89
CA LYS A 359 -24.49 19.05 -4.16
C LYS A 359 -24.31 18.04 -5.29
N ILE A 360 -25.28 17.94 -6.19
CA ILE A 360 -25.25 17.08 -7.38
C ILE A 360 -25.09 17.98 -8.61
N VAL A 361 -24.03 17.79 -9.38
CA VAL A 361 -23.71 18.56 -10.58
C VAL A 361 -23.70 17.61 -11.77
N ASP A 362 -24.75 17.67 -12.59
CA ASP A 362 -24.94 16.84 -13.80
C ASP A 362 -24.90 17.68 -15.11
N GLY A 363 -24.72 18.99 -15.00
CA GLY A 363 -24.77 19.95 -16.11
C GLY A 363 -26.17 20.52 -16.35
N THR A 364 -27.22 19.95 -15.76
CA THR A 364 -28.61 20.39 -15.87
C THR A 364 -29.10 21.16 -14.64
N GLN A 365 -28.37 21.13 -13.51
CA GLN A 365 -28.72 21.90 -12.31
C GLN A 365 -28.86 23.41 -12.58
N GLY A 366 -29.81 24.06 -11.92
CA GLY A 366 -30.11 25.49 -12.08
C GLY A 366 -31.09 25.98 -11.01
N ASP A 367 -31.26 27.29 -10.91
CA ASP A 367 -32.19 27.89 -9.95
C ASP A 367 -33.64 27.44 -10.22
N GLY A 368 -34.40 27.23 -9.14
CA GLY A 368 -35.78 26.71 -9.19
C GLY A 368 -35.97 25.28 -9.73
N LYS A 369 -34.90 24.56 -10.12
CA LYS A 369 -34.99 23.17 -10.57
C LYS A 369 -35.04 22.18 -9.41
N VAL A 370 -35.68 21.04 -9.65
CA VAL A 370 -35.76 19.91 -8.71
C VAL A 370 -35.17 18.65 -9.33
N LEU A 371 -34.58 17.78 -8.51
CA LEU A 371 -34.06 16.49 -8.95
C LEU A 371 -35.25 15.55 -9.21
N MET A 372 -35.44 15.13 -10.46
CA MET A 372 -36.53 14.24 -10.86
C MET A 372 -35.96 12.92 -11.37
N SER A 373 -36.52 11.80 -10.91
CA SER A 373 -36.18 10.46 -11.40
C SER A 373 -36.90 10.14 -12.71
N ASP A 374 -36.21 9.48 -13.63
CA ASP A 374 -36.86 8.75 -14.71
C ASP A 374 -37.42 7.38 -14.24
N ALA A 375 -37.93 6.58 -15.17
CA ALA A 375 -38.46 5.23 -14.92
C ALA A 375 -37.40 4.19 -14.51
N ASN A 376 -36.11 4.49 -14.66
CA ASN A 376 -34.98 3.61 -14.33
C ASN A 376 -34.29 3.99 -13.01
N GLY A 377 -34.74 5.06 -12.34
CA GLY A 377 -34.10 5.59 -11.14
C GLY A 377 -33.02 6.65 -11.40
N LEU A 378 -32.81 7.08 -12.65
CA LEU A 378 -31.83 8.11 -12.98
C LEU A 378 -32.39 9.50 -12.65
N GLY A 379 -31.79 10.14 -11.65
CA GLY A 379 -32.09 11.51 -11.27
C GLY A 379 -31.43 12.55 -12.19
N THR A 380 -32.21 13.52 -12.66
CA THR A 380 -31.74 14.67 -13.45
C THR A 380 -32.42 15.95 -12.96
N TRP A 381 -31.74 17.11 -13.00
CA TRP A 381 -32.35 18.38 -12.59
C TRP A 381 -33.28 18.97 -13.66
N GLN A 382 -34.58 18.94 -13.36
CA GLN A 382 -35.65 19.36 -14.26
C GLN A 382 -36.43 20.55 -13.70
N THR A 383 -37.04 21.32 -14.61
CA THR A 383 -38.02 22.34 -14.24
C THR A 383 -39.33 21.63 -13.89
N PRO A 384 -39.89 21.79 -12.67
CA PRO A 384 -41.09 21.08 -12.25
C PRO A 384 -42.30 21.50 -13.10
N ALA A 385 -43.12 20.52 -13.50
CA ALA A 385 -44.15 20.70 -14.53
C ALA A 385 -45.32 21.64 -14.13
N SER A 386 -45.59 21.83 -12.84
CA SER A 386 -46.59 22.80 -12.37
C SER A 386 -46.34 23.27 -10.94
N ILE A 387 -45.98 24.55 -10.80
CA ILE A 387 -46.13 25.33 -9.56
C ILE A 387 -46.86 26.64 -9.90
N LYS A 388 -47.87 26.60 -10.78
CA LYS A 388 -48.74 27.75 -10.95
C LYS A 388 -49.63 27.87 -9.70
N PRO A 389 -49.60 28.98 -8.96
CA PRO A 389 -50.51 29.14 -7.83
C PRO A 389 -51.95 29.21 -8.34
N THR A 390 -52.92 28.83 -7.48
CA THR A 390 -54.33 29.16 -7.71
C THR A 390 -54.45 30.67 -7.84
N VAL A 391 -54.94 31.14 -8.99
CA VAL A 391 -55.16 32.57 -9.21
C VAL A 391 -56.54 32.92 -8.65
N LEU A 392 -56.62 33.93 -7.80
CA LEU A 392 -57.90 34.46 -7.33
C LEU A 392 -58.39 35.53 -8.30
N GLY A 393 -59.69 35.54 -8.57
CA GLY A 393 -60.37 36.60 -9.28
C GLY A 393 -60.49 37.86 -8.41
N VAL A 394 -60.48 39.01 -9.07
CA VAL A 394 -60.70 40.32 -8.46
C VAL A 394 -62.19 40.58 -8.40
N PHE A 395 -62.69 40.91 -7.20
CA PHE A 395 -64.05 41.38 -6.98
C PHE A 395 -64.08 42.91 -6.79
N PRO A 396 -65.15 43.59 -7.22
CA PRO A 396 -65.43 44.99 -6.86
C PRO A 396 -65.68 45.16 -5.34
N THR A 397 -65.51 46.38 -4.83
CA THR A 397 -65.57 46.69 -3.38
C THR A 397 -66.95 47.16 -2.88
N THR A 398 -67.87 47.41 -3.81
CA THR A 398 -69.25 47.88 -3.60
C THR A 398 -70.22 46.96 -4.31
N ASP A 399 -71.40 46.72 -3.75
CA ASP A 399 -72.42 45.85 -4.37
C ASP A 399 -72.89 46.43 -5.72
N ILE A 400 -73.10 45.56 -6.70
CA ILE A 400 -73.45 45.99 -8.07
C ILE A 400 -74.93 45.76 -8.31
N LEU A 401 -75.64 46.87 -8.52
CA LEU A 401 -76.99 46.87 -9.05
C LEU A 401 -76.93 46.82 -10.58
N VAL A 402 -76.99 45.61 -11.14
CA VAL A 402 -77.09 45.45 -12.59
C VAL A 402 -78.53 45.74 -13.02
N LYS A 403 -78.74 46.97 -13.51
CA LYS A 403 -80.02 47.35 -14.11
C LYS A 403 -80.20 46.60 -15.43
N SER A 404 -81.23 45.76 -15.50
CA SER A 404 -81.63 45.22 -16.79
C SER A 404 -82.27 46.30 -17.67
N ASP A 405 -81.97 46.23 -18.97
CA ASP A 405 -82.60 46.98 -20.05
C ASP A 405 -83.61 46.14 -20.86
N GLY A 406 -83.86 44.89 -20.46
CA GLY A 406 -84.70 43.94 -21.22
C GLY A 406 -84.04 43.37 -22.49
N GLY A 407 -82.78 43.68 -22.76
CA GLY A 407 -82.01 43.12 -23.87
C GLY A 407 -81.41 41.74 -23.57
N THR A 408 -80.97 41.04 -24.61
CA THR A 408 -80.27 39.73 -24.53
C THR A 408 -78.77 39.85 -24.27
N THR A 409 -78.24 41.07 -24.20
CA THR A 409 -76.80 41.35 -24.06
C THR A 409 -76.31 41.06 -22.65
N PRO A 410 -75.26 40.23 -22.46
CA PRO A 410 -74.67 39.97 -21.15
C PRO A 410 -74.18 41.26 -20.47
N LYS A 411 -74.14 41.24 -19.13
CA LYS A 411 -73.68 42.36 -18.31
C LYS A 411 -72.43 41.95 -17.52
N TYR A 412 -71.43 42.80 -17.55
CA TYR A 412 -70.21 42.66 -16.77
C TYR A 412 -70.48 42.99 -15.30
N ALA A 413 -70.10 42.10 -14.38
CA ALA A 413 -70.26 42.29 -12.93
C ALA A 413 -68.98 42.80 -12.25
N GLU A 414 -68.12 43.51 -12.98
CA GLU A 414 -66.81 44.04 -12.52
C GLU A 414 -65.80 42.98 -12.01
N ILE A 415 -66.15 41.69 -12.11
CA ILE A 415 -65.32 40.54 -11.70
C ILE A 415 -64.43 40.08 -12.86
N TYR A 416 -63.13 39.93 -12.62
CA TYR A 416 -62.19 39.43 -13.62
C TYR A 416 -61.06 38.59 -13.00
N ILE A 417 -60.36 37.84 -13.85
CA ILE A 417 -59.18 37.05 -13.48
C ILE A 417 -58.12 37.14 -14.58
N ASP A 418 -56.86 37.33 -14.18
CA ASP A 418 -55.72 37.45 -15.11
C ASP A 418 -54.96 36.12 -15.16
N LEU A 419 -55.00 35.43 -16.30
CA LEU A 419 -54.41 34.09 -16.45
C LEU A 419 -53.23 34.06 -17.42
N SER A 420 -52.20 33.30 -17.06
CA SER A 420 -51.03 33.04 -17.91
C SER A 420 -51.23 31.81 -18.80
N PRO A 421 -50.53 31.70 -19.95
CA PRO A 421 -50.74 30.62 -20.93
C PRO A 421 -50.68 29.21 -20.33
N GLY A 422 -51.67 28.38 -20.60
CA GLY A 422 -51.82 27.03 -20.03
C GLY A 422 -53.28 26.63 -19.87
N LYS A 423 -53.52 25.40 -19.39
CA LYS A 423 -54.88 24.92 -19.06
C LYS A 423 -55.25 25.32 -17.64
N TRP A 424 -56.53 25.65 -17.43
CA TRP A 424 -57.06 26.08 -16.14
C TRP A 424 -58.47 25.51 -15.92
N ILE A 425 -58.78 25.11 -14.69
CA ILE A 425 -60.16 24.99 -14.20
C ILE A 425 -60.50 26.32 -13.53
N VAL A 426 -61.36 27.12 -14.17
CA VAL A 426 -61.90 28.36 -13.62
C VAL A 426 -63.21 28.03 -12.91
N ASN A 427 -63.27 28.29 -11.61
CA ASN A 427 -64.44 28.07 -10.76
C ASN A 427 -65.11 29.40 -10.48
N SER A 428 -66.43 29.46 -10.61
CA SER A 428 -67.24 30.64 -10.32
C SER A 428 -68.48 30.27 -9.50
N GLY A 429 -68.73 31.01 -8.43
CA GLY A 429 -69.94 30.95 -7.62
C GLY A 429 -70.45 32.36 -7.37
N ALA A 430 -71.76 32.57 -7.55
CA ALA A 430 -72.40 33.87 -7.46
C ALA A 430 -73.78 33.80 -6.79
N THR A 431 -73.96 34.58 -5.73
CA THR A 431 -75.28 34.85 -5.15
C THR A 431 -75.96 35.97 -5.96
N ILE A 432 -77.23 35.81 -6.34
CA ILE A 432 -78.02 36.77 -7.12
C ILE A 432 -79.37 37.02 -6.45
N TYR A 433 -79.80 38.28 -6.38
CA TYR A 433 -81.17 38.63 -5.98
C TYR A 433 -82.06 38.89 -7.20
N ALA A 434 -83.24 38.28 -7.21
CA ALA A 434 -84.26 38.42 -8.25
C ALA A 434 -85.42 39.33 -7.79
N GLY A 435 -85.56 40.52 -8.39
CA GLY A 435 -86.53 41.54 -7.95
C GLY A 435 -87.97 41.42 -8.46
N ILE A 436 -88.44 40.23 -8.84
CA ILE A 436 -89.79 40.00 -9.36
C ILE A 436 -90.54 38.91 -8.57
N ALA A 437 -91.86 38.93 -8.60
CA ALA A 437 -92.67 37.79 -8.16
C ALA A 437 -92.97 36.87 -9.36
N ASN A 438 -92.86 35.55 -9.18
CA ASN A 438 -93.36 34.52 -10.08
C ASN A 438 -92.78 34.48 -11.52
N ALA A 439 -91.44 34.47 -11.67
CA ALA A 439 -90.82 33.89 -12.86
C ALA A 439 -89.71 32.87 -12.53
N ARG A 440 -89.47 31.97 -13.49
CA ARG A 440 -88.34 31.04 -13.54
C ARG A 440 -87.54 31.33 -14.79
N TYR A 441 -86.23 31.49 -14.66
CA TYR A 441 -85.35 31.73 -15.80
C TYR A 441 -84.01 31.02 -15.62
N ILE A 442 -83.49 30.50 -16.73
CA ILE A 442 -82.12 29.99 -16.78
C ILE A 442 -81.20 31.18 -16.91
N GLU A 443 -80.31 31.36 -15.95
CA GLU A 443 -79.26 32.36 -15.90
C GLU A 443 -77.94 31.72 -16.34
N HIS A 444 -77.14 32.43 -17.14
CA HIS A 444 -75.85 31.94 -17.64
C HIS A 444 -74.72 32.86 -17.20
N LEU A 445 -73.68 32.28 -16.60
CA LEU A 445 -72.38 32.94 -16.47
C LEU A 445 -71.53 32.62 -17.69
N TYR A 446 -70.88 33.63 -18.24
CA TYR A 446 -69.94 33.50 -19.33
C TYR A 446 -68.57 33.99 -18.88
N LEU A 447 -67.53 33.23 -19.20
CA LEU A 447 -66.17 33.74 -19.27
C LEU A 447 -66.01 34.50 -20.58
N SER A 448 -65.44 35.70 -20.55
CA SER A 448 -65.22 36.52 -21.74
C SER A 448 -63.94 37.33 -21.71
N SER A 449 -63.33 37.56 -22.87
CA SER A 449 -62.25 38.55 -23.07
C SER A 449 -62.78 39.98 -23.23
N SER A 450 -64.10 40.17 -23.27
CA SER A 450 -64.78 41.46 -23.43
C SER A 450 -65.73 41.74 -22.26
N GLN A 451 -65.96 43.02 -21.95
CA GLN A 451 -66.92 43.47 -20.93
C GLN A 451 -68.35 43.65 -21.48
N THR A 452 -68.54 43.60 -22.80
CA THR A 452 -69.80 43.97 -23.46
C THR A 452 -70.39 42.88 -24.36
N ALA A 453 -69.62 41.83 -24.67
CA ALA A 453 -70.02 40.70 -25.50
C ALA A 453 -69.36 39.40 -25.01
N VAL A 454 -69.91 38.24 -25.40
CA VAL A 454 -69.31 36.93 -25.09
C VAL A 454 -68.23 36.60 -26.13
N GLU A 455 -66.97 36.85 -25.80
CA GLU A 455 -65.82 36.67 -26.68
C GLU A 455 -64.77 35.74 -26.05
N GLN A 456 -64.14 34.90 -26.88
CA GLN A 456 -63.05 34.00 -26.50
C GLN A 456 -61.74 34.39 -27.23
N VAL A 457 -61.22 35.59 -26.93
CA VAL A 457 -59.92 36.04 -27.46
C VAL A 457 -58.84 35.76 -26.42
N GLY A 458 -57.79 35.02 -26.80
CA GLY A 458 -56.67 34.65 -25.91
C GLY A 458 -56.93 33.42 -25.02
N PHE A 459 -58.15 32.88 -25.00
CA PHE A 459 -58.49 31.62 -24.35
C PHE A 459 -59.57 30.85 -25.14
N THR A 460 -59.75 29.56 -24.85
CA THR A 460 -60.75 28.69 -25.47
C THR A 460 -61.36 27.75 -24.44
N HIS A 461 -62.67 27.47 -24.52
CA HIS A 461 -63.31 26.46 -23.66
C HIS A 461 -62.97 25.03 -24.13
N LEU A 462 -62.61 24.16 -23.20
CA LEU A 462 -62.27 22.75 -23.44
C LEU A 462 -63.43 21.78 -23.13
N GLY A 463 -64.59 22.30 -22.70
CA GLY A 463 -65.79 21.52 -22.44
C GLY A 463 -66.52 21.05 -23.71
N PRO A 464 -67.53 20.18 -23.58
CA PRO A 464 -68.32 19.69 -24.72
C PRO A 464 -68.87 20.81 -25.61
N ALA A 465 -68.69 20.66 -26.92
CA ALA A 465 -69.07 21.63 -27.95
C ALA A 465 -68.43 23.04 -27.85
N GLY A 466 -67.41 23.24 -26.99
CA GLY A 466 -66.72 24.53 -26.86
C GLY A 466 -67.59 25.69 -26.33
N ASN A 467 -68.76 25.37 -25.76
CA ASN A 467 -69.78 26.35 -25.41
C ASN A 467 -69.27 27.36 -24.37
N ASN A 468 -69.52 28.64 -24.63
CA ASN A 468 -69.01 29.79 -23.86
C ASN A 468 -69.68 29.94 -22.47
N VAL A 469 -70.69 29.12 -22.17
CA VAL A 469 -71.40 29.10 -20.89
C VAL A 469 -70.57 28.34 -19.85
N THR A 470 -70.27 29.02 -18.74
CA THR A 470 -69.46 28.50 -17.63
C THR A 470 -70.31 27.96 -16.47
N VAL A 471 -71.48 28.56 -16.25
CA VAL A 471 -72.52 28.06 -15.35
C VAL A 471 -73.87 28.31 -16.03
N ALA A 472 -74.79 27.34 -15.93
CA ALA A 472 -76.18 27.52 -16.29
C ALA A 472 -77.06 26.91 -15.19
N ASP A 473 -77.94 27.72 -14.59
CA ASP A 473 -78.83 27.26 -13.52
C ASP A 473 -80.16 28.03 -13.51
N VAL A 474 -81.18 27.48 -12.85
CA VAL A 474 -82.54 28.04 -12.79
C VAL A 474 -82.70 28.91 -11.56
N ILE A 475 -82.79 30.22 -11.78
CA ILE A 475 -83.17 31.19 -10.75
C ILE A 475 -84.69 31.16 -10.57
N ASN A 476 -85.13 30.97 -9.32
CA ASN A 476 -86.53 31.05 -8.91
C ASN A 476 -86.76 32.34 -8.11
N SER A 477 -87.79 33.09 -8.49
CA SER A 477 -88.25 34.25 -7.72
C SER A 477 -89.54 33.90 -6.97
N GLY A 478 -89.46 33.67 -5.65
CA GLY A 478 -90.59 33.19 -4.85
C GLY A 478 -91.68 34.24 -4.64
N SER A 479 -92.95 33.79 -4.67
CA SER A 479 -93.98 34.33 -3.77
C SER A 479 -94.16 33.33 -2.62
N ASP A 480 -94.23 33.81 -1.39
CA ASP A 480 -94.40 33.03 -0.15
C ASP A 480 -93.26 32.07 0.23
N ILE A 481 -92.06 32.62 0.44
CA ILE A 481 -91.24 32.21 1.58
C ILE A 481 -91.29 33.36 2.58
N ASN A 482 -91.86 33.10 3.77
CA ASN A 482 -92.19 34.14 4.74
C ASN A 482 -90.97 34.47 5.64
N ASP A 483 -89.84 34.74 5.01
CA ASP A 483 -88.66 35.38 5.60
C ASP A 483 -88.46 36.72 4.88
N SER A 484 -88.41 37.80 5.66
CA SER A 484 -88.21 39.18 5.20
C SER A 484 -86.88 39.43 4.47
N ASN A 485 -85.99 38.42 4.34
CA ASN A 485 -84.70 38.51 3.64
C ASN A 485 -84.57 37.60 2.38
N SER A 486 -85.55 36.75 2.05
CA SER A 486 -85.29 35.60 1.15
C SER A 486 -85.66 35.81 -0.35
N THR A 487 -84.76 36.44 -1.12
CA THR A 487 -84.78 36.39 -2.61
C THR A 487 -83.44 35.95 -3.24
N GLN A 488 -82.52 35.43 -2.42
CA GLN A 488 -81.21 34.95 -2.84
C GLN A 488 -81.31 33.62 -3.60
N ASN A 489 -80.68 33.57 -4.78
CA ASN A 489 -80.37 32.34 -5.51
C ASN A 489 -78.85 32.24 -5.62
N PHE A 490 -78.27 31.06 -5.40
CA PHE A 490 -76.84 30.83 -5.58
C PHE A 490 -76.60 29.92 -6.78
N ILE A 491 -75.74 30.35 -7.70
CA ILE A 491 -75.41 29.60 -8.91
C ILE A 491 -73.90 29.39 -8.99
N SER A 492 -73.48 28.17 -9.31
CA SER A 492 -72.06 27.81 -9.28
C SER A 492 -71.65 26.73 -10.27
N GLY A 493 -70.37 26.72 -10.64
CA GLY A 493 -69.80 25.72 -11.53
C GLY A 493 -68.37 26.03 -11.97
N SER A 494 -67.88 25.21 -12.89
CA SER A 494 -66.48 25.16 -13.29
C SER A 494 -66.34 25.07 -14.80
N SER A 495 -65.41 25.81 -15.38
CA SER A 495 -65.02 25.71 -16.79
C SER A 495 -63.56 25.31 -16.93
N VAL A 496 -63.31 24.28 -17.72
CA VAL A 496 -61.94 23.96 -18.18
C VAL A 496 -61.66 24.80 -19.42
N ILE A 497 -60.62 25.62 -19.37
CA ILE A 497 -60.19 26.48 -20.48
C ILE A 497 -58.71 26.27 -20.81
N SER A 498 -58.32 26.58 -22.05
CA SER A 498 -56.93 26.72 -22.49
C SER A 498 -56.66 28.18 -22.83
N VAL A 499 -55.71 28.80 -22.12
CA VAL A 499 -55.26 30.18 -22.31
C VAL A 499 -54.01 30.16 -23.18
N THR A 500 -54.01 30.90 -24.30
CA THR A 500 -52.94 30.86 -25.31
C THR A 500 -51.96 32.03 -25.21
N ALA A 501 -52.39 33.15 -24.64
CA ALA A 501 -51.59 34.33 -24.31
C ALA A 501 -52.01 34.87 -22.92
N PRO A 502 -51.21 35.67 -22.20
CA PRO A 502 -51.66 36.31 -20.97
C PRO A 502 -52.96 37.08 -21.21
N THR A 503 -54.05 36.66 -20.55
CA THR A 503 -55.42 37.10 -20.89
C THR A 503 -56.18 37.45 -19.62
N ARG A 504 -56.83 38.62 -19.65
CA ARG A 504 -57.85 39.00 -18.67
C ARG A 504 -59.19 38.41 -19.07
N ILE A 505 -59.80 37.64 -18.18
CA ILE A 505 -61.09 37.00 -18.39
C ILE A 505 -62.10 37.60 -17.42
N TYR A 506 -63.13 38.24 -17.97
CA TYR A 506 -64.25 38.83 -17.26
C TYR A 506 -65.34 37.80 -17.00
N LEU A 507 -66.06 37.95 -15.90
CA LEU A 507 -67.28 37.22 -15.61
C LEU A 507 -68.50 38.06 -16.05
N LEU A 508 -69.21 37.58 -17.07
CA LEU A 508 -70.44 38.19 -17.56
C LEU A 508 -71.65 37.36 -17.15
N PHE A 509 -72.73 38.03 -16.78
CA PHE A 509 -74.02 37.44 -16.45
C PHE A 509 -74.98 37.66 -17.62
N GLN A 510 -75.92 36.76 -17.85
CA GLN A 510 -76.92 36.94 -18.89
C GLN A 510 -77.88 38.08 -18.52
N ASN A 511 -78.47 38.71 -19.54
CA ASN A 511 -79.60 39.59 -19.32
C ASN A 511 -80.83 39.04 -20.05
N LYS A 512 -81.98 38.99 -19.35
CA LYS A 512 -83.19 38.30 -19.83
C LYS A 512 -84.53 38.85 -19.34
N ASN A 513 -84.59 39.58 -18.23
CA ASN A 513 -85.82 40.15 -17.67
C ASN A 513 -85.89 41.67 -17.92
N THR A 514 -87.03 42.33 -17.79
CA THR A 514 -87.14 43.82 -17.89
C THR A 514 -86.90 44.56 -16.57
N ASN A 515 -86.62 43.84 -15.49
CA ASN A 515 -86.49 44.38 -14.13
C ASN A 515 -85.12 44.09 -13.50
N TYR A 516 -84.84 44.76 -12.38
CA TYR A 516 -83.58 44.69 -11.64
C TYR A 516 -83.24 43.31 -11.09
N TRP A 517 -81.97 42.93 -11.21
CA TRP A 517 -81.30 41.97 -10.34
C TRP A 517 -80.09 42.64 -9.70
N SER A 518 -79.59 42.10 -8.59
CA SER A 518 -78.39 42.62 -7.95
C SER A 518 -77.44 41.51 -7.53
N PHE A 519 -76.16 41.84 -7.58
CA PHE A 519 -75.07 40.97 -7.14
C PHE A 519 -74.44 41.58 -5.87
N PRO A 520 -74.67 40.99 -4.68
CA PRO A 520 -74.01 41.39 -3.45
C PRO A 520 -72.56 40.96 -3.53
N THR A 521 -71.65 41.87 -3.80
CA THR A 521 -70.22 41.56 -3.96
C THR A 521 -69.62 41.06 -2.65
N ARG A 522 -70.27 41.38 -1.52
CA ARG A 522 -69.94 40.96 -0.16
C ARG A 522 -70.64 39.68 0.32
N ALA A 523 -71.41 38.97 -0.53
CA ALA A 523 -71.92 37.67 -0.12
C ALA A 523 -70.76 36.68 0.06
N TRP A 524 -70.68 36.11 1.26
CA TRP A 524 -69.73 35.10 1.72
C TRP A 524 -69.60 33.84 0.86
N GLU A 525 -70.59 33.57 -0.01
CA GLU A 525 -70.63 32.41 -0.91
C GLU A 525 -69.99 32.70 -2.28
N ASN A 526 -69.75 33.97 -2.62
CA ASN A 526 -69.16 34.34 -3.90
C ASN A 526 -67.71 33.88 -4.00
N TYR A 527 -67.36 33.27 -5.13
CA TYR A 527 -65.98 32.94 -5.44
C TYR A 527 -65.70 33.03 -6.93
N PHE A 528 -64.48 33.41 -7.26
CA PHE A 528 -63.95 33.34 -8.61
C PHE A 528 -62.46 33.02 -8.52
N TYR A 529 -62.02 31.88 -9.04
CA TYR A 529 -60.61 31.47 -8.97
C TYR A 529 -60.27 30.42 -10.04
N ALA A 530 -59.00 30.33 -10.41
CA ALA A 530 -58.50 29.37 -11.39
C ALA A 530 -57.42 28.46 -10.80
N ILE A 531 -57.61 27.15 -10.92
CA ILE A 531 -56.60 26.12 -10.61
C ILE A 531 -55.92 25.71 -11.93
N PRO A 532 -54.58 25.62 -12.01
CA PRO A 532 -53.92 25.12 -13.21
C PRO A 532 -54.19 23.63 -13.43
N VAL A 533 -54.20 23.20 -14.69
CA VAL A 533 -54.28 21.78 -15.08
C VAL A 533 -53.03 21.41 -15.86
N ASN A 534 -52.49 20.22 -15.61
CA ASN A 534 -51.40 19.63 -16.38
C ASN A 534 -51.87 19.22 -17.80
#